data_AF-A0A6B3F418-F1
#
_entry.id   AF-A0A6B3F418-F1
#
_cell.length_a   1.000
_cell.length_b   1.000
_cell.length_c   1.000
_cell.angle_alpha   90.00
_cell.angle_beta   90.00
_cell.angle_gamma   90.00
#
_symmetry.space_group_name_H-M   'P 1'
#
loop_
_entity.id
_entity.type
_entity.pdbx_description
1 polymer ?
#
loop_
_entity_poly.entity_id
_entity_poly.type
_entity_poly.pdbx_seq_one_letter_code
_entity_poly.pdbx_strand_id
1 'polypeptide(L)'
;GISQVATAVANGDLTKKVTVEARGEVAQLADTVNIMVTTLSAFAEQVTRVAREVGTDGILGGQARVPGVSGTWKDLTESVNSMASNLTGQVRNIAMVTTAIAKGDLTKKIDIDARGEILEL
;
A
#
# COMPACT_ATOMS: atom_id res chain seq x y z
N GLY A 1 -22.31 17.17 -10.35
CA GLY A 1 -23.25 16.74 -9.27
C GLY A 1 -22.76 15.44 -8.63
N ILE A 2 -23.44 14.91 -7.59
CA ILE A 2 -22.99 13.70 -6.87
C ILE A 2 -22.79 12.50 -7.82
N SER A 3 -23.74 12.26 -8.73
CA SER A 3 -23.64 11.13 -9.68
C SER A 3 -22.41 11.23 -10.59
N GLN A 4 -22.06 12.43 -11.05
CA GLN A 4 -20.88 12.65 -11.89
C GLN A 4 -19.58 12.31 -11.16
N VAL A 5 -19.48 12.66 -9.88
CA VAL A 5 -18.33 12.31 -9.05
C VAL A 5 -18.27 10.81 -8.82
N ALA A 6 -19.42 10.17 -8.53
CA ALA A 6 -19.47 8.71 -8.40
C ALA A 6 -19.05 7.99 -9.71
N THR A 7 -19.51 8.46 -10.87
CA THR A 7 -19.08 7.94 -12.17
C THR A 7 -17.58 8.16 -12.42
N ALA A 8 -17.04 9.33 -12.06
CA ALA A 8 -15.61 9.60 -12.18
C ALA A 8 -14.78 8.63 -11.33
N VAL A 9 -15.17 8.43 -10.08
CA VAL A 9 -14.53 7.49 -9.14
C VAL A 9 -14.62 6.05 -9.65
N ALA A 10 -15.77 5.64 -10.18
CA ALA A 10 -15.94 4.32 -10.79
C ALA A 10 -15.02 4.09 -11.99
N ASN A 11 -14.65 5.16 -12.70
CA ASN A 11 -13.68 5.14 -13.80
C ASN A 11 -12.23 5.39 -13.33
N GLY A 12 -11.97 5.46 -12.02
CA GLY A 12 -10.64 5.65 -11.45
C GLY A 12 -10.18 7.11 -11.34
N ASP A 13 -11.02 8.10 -11.66
CA ASP A 13 -10.71 9.51 -11.46
C ASP A 13 -11.07 9.95 -10.03
N LEU A 14 -10.05 9.93 -9.16
CA LEU A 14 -10.15 10.30 -7.74
C LEU A 14 -9.89 11.79 -7.49
N THR A 15 -9.77 12.60 -8.55
CA THR A 15 -9.51 14.05 -8.43
C THR A 15 -10.80 14.87 -8.28
N LYS A 16 -11.96 14.27 -8.57
CA LYS A 16 -13.25 14.97 -8.58
C LYS A 16 -13.86 15.05 -7.18
N LYS A 17 -14.45 16.21 -6.88
CA LYS A 17 -15.19 16.46 -5.64
C LYS A 17 -16.59 16.96 -5.94
N VAL A 18 -17.51 16.68 -5.02
CA VAL A 18 -18.87 17.21 -5.04
C VAL A 18 -18.81 18.67 -4.60
N THR A 19 -19.26 19.58 -5.46
CA THR A 19 -19.25 21.04 -5.23
C THR A 19 -20.65 21.67 -5.24
N VAL A 20 -21.70 20.86 -5.31
CA VAL A 20 -23.08 21.36 -5.37
C VAL A 20 -23.55 21.87 -4.01
N GLU A 21 -24.19 23.04 -3.99
CA GLU A 21 -24.88 23.53 -2.79
C GLU A 21 -26.08 22.64 -2.49
N ALA A 22 -26.05 21.99 -1.33
CA ALA A 22 -27.08 21.09 -0.85
C ALA A 22 -27.41 21.39 0.61
N ARG A 23 -28.57 20.90 1.07
CA ARG A 23 -29.00 21.00 2.48
C ARG A 23 -29.54 19.66 2.96
N GLY A 24 -29.56 19.47 4.28
CA GLY A 24 -30.07 18.25 4.90
C GLY A 24 -29.27 17.01 4.47
N GLU A 25 -29.97 15.90 4.21
CA GLU A 25 -29.37 14.61 3.86
C GLU A 25 -28.50 14.66 2.61
N VAL A 26 -28.82 15.52 1.64
CA VAL A 26 -28.04 15.65 0.40
C VAL A 26 -26.67 16.29 0.67
N ALA A 27 -26.59 17.21 1.64
CA ALA A 27 -25.30 17.77 2.07
C ALA A 27 -24.46 16.71 2.79
N GLN A 28 -25.07 15.94 3.69
CA GLN A 28 -24.39 14.85 4.39
C GLN A 28 -23.89 13.76 3.42
N LEU A 29 -24.67 13.44 2.40
CA LEU A 29 -24.26 12.52 1.34
C LEU A 29 -23.08 13.09 0.53
N ALA A 30 -23.13 14.37 0.14
CA ALA A 30 -22.04 15.02 -0.57
C ALA A 30 -20.73 14.98 0.24
N ASP A 31 -20.80 15.26 1.55
CA ASP A 31 -19.65 15.20 2.44
C ASP A 31 -19.11 13.77 2.57
N THR A 32 -20.00 12.78 2.74
CA THR A 32 -19.63 11.36 2.81
C THR A 32 -18.93 10.90 1.55
N VAL A 33 -19.45 11.26 0.37
CA VAL A 33 -18.81 10.97 -0.92
C VAL A 33 -17.45 11.65 -1.01
N ASN A 34 -17.34 12.92 -0.62
CA ASN A 34 -16.07 13.64 -0.65
C ASN A 34 -15.00 13.02 0.25
N ILE A 35 -15.38 12.56 1.45
CA ILE A 35 -14.51 11.80 2.36
C ILE A 35 -14.07 10.50 1.71
N MET A 36 -15.00 9.72 1.15
CA MET A 36 -14.68 8.47 0.44
C MET A 36 -13.66 8.70 -0.67
N VAL A 37 -13.84 9.74 -1.50
CA VAL A 37 -12.88 10.07 -2.57
C VAL A 37 -11.51 10.44 -2.01
N THR A 38 -11.45 11.21 -0.92
CA THR A 38 -10.15 11.58 -0.30
C THR A 38 -9.42 10.33 0.19
N THR A 39 -10.12 9.44 0.90
CA THR A 39 -9.54 8.20 1.42
C THR A 39 -9.04 7.30 0.30
N LEU A 40 -9.84 7.12 -0.75
CA LEU A 40 -9.47 6.35 -1.94
C LEU A 40 -8.22 6.94 -2.62
N SER A 41 -8.17 8.26 -2.80
CA SER A 41 -7.03 8.94 -3.44
C SER A 41 -5.76 8.77 -2.63
N ALA A 42 -5.83 8.97 -1.31
CA ALA A 42 -4.69 8.82 -0.41
C ALA A 42 -4.20 7.36 -0.37
N PHE A 43 -5.12 6.39 -0.35
CA PHE A 43 -4.78 4.98 -0.42
C PHE A 43 -4.06 4.63 -1.73
N ALA A 44 -4.63 5.03 -2.87
CA ALA A 44 -4.04 4.76 -4.19
C ALA A 44 -2.61 5.33 -4.29
N GLU A 45 -2.42 6.58 -3.87
CA GLU A 45 -1.09 7.22 -3.86
C GLU A 45 -0.09 6.43 -3.00
N GLN A 46 -0.47 6.07 -1.77
CA GLN A 46 0.42 5.36 -0.86
C GLN A 46 0.78 3.96 -1.35
N VAL A 47 -0.18 3.22 -1.89
CA VAL A 47 0.08 1.88 -2.43
C VAL A 47 0.96 1.94 -3.66
N THR A 48 0.69 2.84 -4.61
CA THR A 48 1.54 3.02 -5.79
C THR A 48 2.96 3.41 -5.39
N ARG A 49 3.12 4.30 -4.41
CA ARG A 49 4.44 4.70 -3.90
C ARG A 49 5.19 3.51 -3.31
N VAL A 50 4.58 2.75 -2.40
CA VAL A 50 5.23 1.60 -1.74
C VAL A 50 5.59 0.51 -2.73
N ALA A 51 4.70 0.20 -3.67
CA ALA A 51 4.96 -0.78 -4.72
C ALA A 51 6.17 -0.39 -5.58
N ARG A 52 6.29 0.91 -5.92
CA ARG A 52 7.43 1.43 -6.65
C ARG A 52 8.71 1.39 -5.81
N GLU A 53 8.69 1.97 -4.61
CA GLU A 53 9.86 2.05 -3.73
C GLU A 53 10.44 0.66 -3.43
N VAL A 54 9.60 -0.25 -2.90
CA VAL A 54 10.07 -1.56 -2.44
C VAL A 54 10.25 -2.54 -3.60
N GLY A 55 9.34 -2.53 -4.57
CA GLY A 55 9.32 -3.52 -5.65
C GLY A 55 10.15 -3.16 -6.87
N THR A 56 10.32 -1.87 -7.18
CA THR A 56 11.04 -1.41 -8.39
C THR A 56 12.36 -0.75 -8.06
N ASP A 57 12.35 0.22 -7.16
CA ASP A 57 13.53 1.03 -6.85
C ASP A 57 14.46 0.33 -5.82
N GLY A 58 14.00 -0.77 -5.22
CA GLY A 58 14.76 -1.52 -4.21
C GLY A 58 14.96 -0.77 -2.89
N ILE A 59 14.17 0.28 -2.65
CA ILE A 59 14.17 1.06 -1.41
C ILE A 59 13.37 0.27 -0.37
N LEU A 60 14.07 -0.62 0.33
CA LEU A 60 13.48 -1.54 1.28
C LEU A 60 13.07 -0.84 2.59
N GLY A 61 11.94 -1.25 3.15
CA GLY A 61 11.36 -0.71 4.39
C GLY A 61 10.30 0.37 4.19
N GLY A 62 9.95 0.70 2.94
CA GLY A 62 8.82 1.58 2.62
C GLY A 62 7.49 1.00 3.12
N GLN A 63 6.66 1.85 3.73
CA GLN A 63 5.32 1.49 4.21
C GLN A 63 4.29 2.56 3.84
N ALA A 64 3.07 2.11 3.59
CA ALA A 64 1.91 2.93 3.28
C ALA A 64 1.35 3.50 4.59
N ARG A 65 1.08 4.81 4.59
CA ARG A 65 0.44 5.49 5.71
C ARG A 65 -0.75 6.29 5.22
N VAL A 66 -1.95 5.77 5.46
CA VAL A 66 -3.21 6.42 5.08
C VAL A 66 -3.91 6.89 6.36
N PRO A 67 -3.96 8.20 6.66
CA PRO A 67 -4.59 8.71 7.87
C PRO A 67 -6.09 8.44 7.90
N GLY A 68 -6.63 8.13 9.09
CA GLY A 68 -8.08 8.04 9.31
C GLY A 68 -8.76 6.81 8.70
N VAL A 69 -8.00 5.83 8.20
CA VAL A 69 -8.58 4.58 7.69
C VAL A 69 -9.07 3.68 8.83
N SER A 70 -10.19 3.02 8.59
CA SER A 70 -10.80 2.02 9.46
C SER A 70 -11.47 0.93 8.62
N GLY A 71 -11.83 -0.19 9.25
CA GLY A 71 -12.43 -1.35 8.57
C GLY A 71 -11.58 -1.81 7.39
N THR A 72 -12.24 -2.09 6.27
CA THR A 72 -11.61 -2.59 5.04
C THR A 72 -10.41 -1.75 4.57
N TRP A 73 -10.45 -0.41 4.71
CA TRP A 73 -9.35 0.45 4.29
C TRP A 73 -8.09 0.24 5.13
N LYS A 74 -8.27 -0.01 6.43
CA LYS A 74 -7.17 -0.31 7.35
C LYS A 74 -6.58 -1.67 7.02
N ASP A 75 -7.43 -2.68 6.85
CA ASP A 75 -7.00 -4.06 6.55
C ASP A 75 -6.20 -4.11 5.24
N LEU A 76 -6.62 -3.35 4.22
CA LEU A 76 -5.89 -3.24 2.95
C LEU A 76 -4.52 -2.55 3.13
N THR A 77 -4.46 -1.48 3.93
CA THR A 77 -3.21 -0.77 4.22
C THR A 77 -2.22 -1.67 4.97
N GLU A 78 -2.71 -2.43 5.97
CA GLU A 78 -1.91 -3.39 6.74
C GLU A 78 -1.45 -4.57 5.87
N SER A 79 -2.27 -5.02 4.93
CA SER A 79 -1.91 -6.08 3.98
C SER A 79 -0.77 -5.66 3.06
N VAL A 80 -0.82 -4.45 2.50
CA VAL A 80 0.27 -3.89 1.68
C VAL A 80 1.55 -3.73 2.50
N ASN A 81 1.43 -3.25 3.75
CA ASN A 81 2.58 -3.10 4.63
C ASN A 81 3.22 -4.44 5.02
N SER A 82 2.40 -5.47 5.23
CA SER A 82 2.88 -6.82 5.51
C SER A 82 3.64 -7.39 4.31
N MET A 83 3.11 -7.21 3.10
CA MET A 83 3.80 -7.61 1.86
C MET A 83 5.15 -6.90 1.70
N ALA A 84 5.17 -5.57 1.84
CA ALA A 84 6.38 -4.77 1.73
C ALA A 84 7.43 -5.13 2.79
N SER A 85 7.00 -5.39 4.03
CA SER A 85 7.86 -5.83 5.13
C SER A 85 8.46 -7.20 4.87
N ASN A 86 7.64 -8.16 4.41
CA ASN A 86 8.10 -9.50 4.09
C ASN A 86 9.14 -9.47 2.97
N LEU A 87 8.87 -8.75 1.88
CA LEU A 87 9.81 -8.60 0.77
C LEU A 87 11.12 -7.94 1.23
N THR A 88 11.02 -6.88 2.05
CA THR A 88 12.19 -6.22 2.64
C THR A 88 13.06 -7.18 3.46
N GLY A 89 12.44 -7.98 4.33
CA GLY A 89 13.15 -8.96 5.14
C GLY A 89 13.83 -10.02 4.28
N GLN A 90 13.11 -10.57 3.31
CA GLN A 90 13.62 -11.58 2.38
C GLN A 90 14.84 -11.08 1.60
N VAL A 91 14.74 -9.91 0.97
CA VAL A 91 15.85 -9.36 0.15
C VAL A 91 17.07 -9.02 1.00
N ARG A 92 16.89 -8.43 2.19
CA ARG A 92 18.02 -8.12 3.09
C ARG A 92 18.76 -9.37 3.57
N ASN A 93 18.02 -10.43 3.90
CA ASN A 93 18.61 -11.68 4.33
C ASN A 93 19.38 -12.37 3.20
N ILE A 94 18.82 -12.43 1.99
CA ILE A 94 19.53 -12.93 0.80
C ILE A 94 20.82 -12.12 0.57
N ALA A 95 20.75 -10.79 0.64
CA ALA A 95 21.92 -9.92 0.49
C ALA A 95 22.99 -10.19 1.55
N MET A 96 22.60 -10.41 2.81
CA MET A 96 23.53 -10.77 3.89
C MET A 96 24.22 -12.12 3.65
N VAL A 97 23.45 -13.16 3.32
CA VAL A 97 23.99 -14.52 3.11
C VAL A 97 24.91 -14.55 1.89
N THR A 98 24.49 -13.97 0.77
CA THR A 98 25.32 -13.90 -0.45
C THR A 98 26.61 -13.10 -0.21
N THR A 99 26.56 -12.02 0.57
CA THR A 99 27.76 -11.28 0.99
C THR A 99 28.69 -12.12 1.86
N ALA A 100 28.16 -12.93 2.78
CA ALA A 100 28.96 -13.80 3.64
C ALA A 100 29.66 -14.91 2.82
N ILE A 101 28.94 -15.54 1.91
CA ILE A 101 29.49 -16.54 0.97
C ILE A 101 30.59 -15.92 0.11
N ALA A 102 30.38 -14.73 -0.44
CA ALA A 102 31.39 -14.01 -1.23
C ALA A 102 32.66 -13.67 -0.41
N LYS A 103 32.55 -13.57 0.92
CA LYS A 103 33.67 -13.37 1.85
C LYS A 103 34.28 -14.69 2.36
N GLY A 104 33.80 -15.83 1.88
CA GLY A 104 34.31 -17.16 2.24
C GLY A 104 33.65 -17.79 3.48
N ASP A 105 32.63 -17.16 4.07
CA ASP A 105 31.86 -17.74 5.18
C ASP A 105 30.67 -18.55 4.64
N LEU A 106 30.91 -19.84 4.42
CA LEU A 106 29.90 -20.81 3.99
C LEU A 106 29.05 -21.35 5.15
N THR A 107 29.29 -20.91 6.38
CA THR A 107 28.50 -21.36 7.55
C THR A 107 27.18 -20.60 7.68
N LYS A 108 27.03 -19.47 6.98
CA LYS A 108 25.78 -18.70 6.95
C LYS A 108 24.75 -19.39 6.07
N LYS A 109 23.56 -19.58 6.65
CA LYS A 109 22.37 -20.05 5.95
C LYS A 109 21.30 -18.96 5.95
N ILE A 110 20.37 -19.07 5.01
CA ILE A 110 19.15 -18.29 4.98
C ILE A 110 18.31 -18.74 6.19
N ASP A 111 18.39 -18.00 7.29
CA ASP A 111 17.59 -18.22 8.51
C ASP A 111 16.51 -17.14 8.56
N ILE A 112 15.41 -17.41 7.86
CA ILE A 112 14.23 -16.55 7.81
C ILE A 112 13.05 -17.42 8.19
N ASP A 113 12.00 -16.83 8.78
CA ASP A 113 10.65 -17.40 8.73
C ASP A 113 10.14 -17.34 7.28
N ALA A 114 10.82 -18.07 6.40
CA ALA A 114 10.54 -18.20 4.99
C ALA A 114 9.26 -19.00 4.82
N ARG A 115 8.37 -18.51 3.97
CA ARG A 115 7.10 -19.17 3.65
C ARG A 115 6.93 -19.23 2.15
N GLY A 116 6.24 -20.26 1.68
CA GLY A 116 6.07 -20.51 0.25
C GLY A 116 7.40 -20.82 -0.43
N GLU A 117 7.56 -20.39 -1.69
CA GLU A 117 8.72 -20.69 -2.54
C GLU A 117 10.06 -20.22 -1.95
N ILE A 118 10.06 -19.23 -1.06
CA ILE A 118 11.28 -18.73 -0.41
C ILE A 118 11.89 -19.78 0.55
N LEU A 119 11.09 -20.71 1.08
CA LEU A 119 11.59 -21.78 1.96
C LEU A 119 12.39 -22.84 1.20
N GLU A 120 12.21 -22.93 -0.12
CA GLU A 120 12.87 -23.93 -0.97
C GLU A 120 14.23 -23.45 -1.51
N LEU A 121 14.63 -22.20 -1.22
CA LEU A 121 15.89 -21.56 -1.66
C LEU A 121 17.03 -21.75 -0.66
#